data_AF-A0A969NFT6-F1
#
_entry.id   AF-A0A969NFT6-F1
#
_cell.length_a   1.000
_cell.length_b   1.000
_cell.length_c   1.000
_cell.angle_alpha   90.00
_cell.angle_beta   90.00
_cell.angle_gamma   90.00
#
_symmetry.space_group_name_H-M   'P 1'
#
loop_
_entity.id
_entity.type
_entity.pdbx_description
1 polymer ?
#
loop_
_entity_poly.entity_id
_entity_poly.type
_entity_poly.pdbx_seq_one_letter_code
_entity_poly.pdbx_strand_id
1 'polypeptide(L)'
;MTRLLLKIKRILRWFGFEVAFVKRNVAIEAILHNSEESMDAFWTDPKNRKIWDSFELKKFYQIITQLVKDKGYDLNGKKILDAGCGTGSLLIYINKEFEPKANFGYEFSKKALGNCLDTIS
;
A
#
# COMPACT_ATOMS: atom_id res chain seq x y z
N MET A 1 -6.81 7.96 23.25
CA MET A 1 -7.08 9.30 23.82
C MET A 1 -6.76 9.26 25.31
N THR A 2 -5.89 10.13 25.82
CA THR A 2 -5.40 10.04 27.20
C THR A 2 -6.51 10.33 28.22
N ARG A 3 -6.46 9.69 29.41
CA ARG A 3 -7.47 9.83 30.48
C ARG A 3 -7.69 11.28 30.92
N LEU A 4 -6.67 12.13 30.78
CA LEU A 4 -6.74 13.55 31.09
C LEU A 4 -7.67 14.33 30.14
N LEU A 5 -7.59 14.08 28.83
CA LEU A 5 -8.42 14.76 27.83
C LEU A 5 -9.90 14.42 28.00
N LEU A 6 -10.21 13.18 28.39
CA LEU A 6 -11.58 12.77 28.72
C LEU A 6 -12.15 13.53 29.93
N LYS A 7 -11.33 13.78 30.97
CA LYS A 7 -11.74 14.59 32.13
C LYS A 7 -12.04 16.03 31.73
N ILE A 8 -11.17 16.65 30.93
CA ILE A 8 -11.35 18.02 30.42
C ILE A 8 -12.64 18.11 29.59
N LYS A 9 -12.87 17.17 28.65
CA LYS A 9 -14.12 17.10 27.87
C LYS A 9 -15.36 17.08 28.75
N ARG A 10 -15.32 16.28 29.82
CA ARG A 10 -16.45 16.12 30.75
C ARG A 10 -16.73 17.40 31.55
N ILE A 11 -15.70 18.12 31.99
CA ILE A 11 -15.85 19.40 32.68
C ILE A 11 -16.43 20.46 31.74
N LEU A 12 -15.89 20.59 30.52
CA LEU A 12 -16.35 21.58 29.55
C LEU A 12 -17.80 21.35 29.12
N ARG A 13 -18.21 20.07 28.99
CA ARG A 13 -19.60 19.70 28.72
C ARG A 13 -20.56 20.13 29.84
N TRP A 14 -20.10 20.16 31.09
CA TRP A 14 -20.91 20.62 32.21
C TRP A 14 -21.23 22.12 32.14
N PHE A 15 -20.36 22.90 31.50
CA PHE A 15 -20.57 24.32 31.20
C PHE A 15 -21.23 24.57 29.82
N GLY A 16 -21.75 23.52 29.16
CA GLY A 16 -22.42 23.64 27.86
C GLY A 16 -21.50 23.70 26.65
N PHE A 17 -20.19 23.51 26.81
CA PHE A 17 -19.24 23.48 25.69
C PHE A 17 -19.04 22.06 25.16
N GLU A 18 -19.26 21.87 23.87
CA GLU A 18 -18.90 20.63 23.18
C GLU A 18 -17.50 20.73 22.58
N VAL A 19 -16.59 19.84 23.01
CA VAL A 19 -15.21 19.81 22.53
C VAL A 19 -14.87 18.43 21.97
N ALA A 20 -14.33 18.42 20.76
CA ALA A 20 -13.78 17.24 20.10
C ALA A 20 -12.26 17.33 20.04
N PHE A 21 -11.56 16.32 20.56
CA PHE A 21 -10.12 16.19 20.40
C PHE A 21 -9.82 15.39 19.14
N VAL A 22 -9.26 16.06 18.14
CA VAL A 22 -8.77 15.40 16.94
C VAL A 22 -7.26 15.20 17.10
N LYS A 23 -6.80 13.96 17.02
CA LYS A 23 -5.37 13.71 16.88
C LYS A 23 -4.98 14.20 15.48
N ARG A 24 -4.26 15.31 15.38
CA ARG A 24 -3.56 15.61 14.12
C ARG A 24 -2.58 14.47 13.89
N ASN A 25 -2.80 13.71 12.81
CA ASN A 25 -1.72 12.92 12.26
C ASN A 25 -0.66 13.95 11.86
N VAL A 26 0.52 13.85 12.48
CA VAL A 26 1.69 14.60 11.99
C VAL A 26 1.77 14.27 10.52
N ALA A 27 1.75 15.30 9.66
CA ALA A 27 1.91 15.09 8.24
C ALA A 27 3.25 14.40 8.06
N ILE A 28 3.23 13.11 7.77
CA ILE A 28 4.45 12.41 7.38
C ILE A 28 4.74 12.99 6.01
N GLU A 29 5.79 13.79 5.90
CA GLU A 29 6.22 14.30 4.62
C GLU A 29 6.49 13.10 3.71
N ALA A 30 5.90 13.10 2.51
CA ALA A 30 6.03 11.99 1.58
C ALA A 30 7.50 11.63 1.31
N ILE A 31 8.39 12.64 1.36
CA ILE A 31 9.82 12.47 1.18
C ILE A 31 10.49 11.68 2.31
N LEU A 32 9.98 11.77 3.53
CA LEU A 32 10.47 11.02 4.69
C LEU A 32 9.90 9.58 4.70
N HIS A 33 8.68 9.39 4.18
CA HIS A 33 8.05 8.08 4.09
C HIS A 33 8.61 7.23 2.94
N ASN A 34 9.00 7.86 1.83
CA ASN A 34 9.44 7.18 0.61
C ASN A 34 10.97 7.01 0.54
N SER A 35 11.67 6.98 1.67
CA SER A 35 13.09 6.63 1.71
C SER A 35 13.27 5.11 1.67
N GLU A 36 14.44 4.65 1.18
CA GLU A 36 14.79 3.23 1.16
C GLU A 36 14.68 2.60 2.55
N GLU A 37 15.18 3.29 3.57
CA GLU A 37 15.16 2.81 4.95
C GLU A 37 13.74 2.68 5.50
N SER A 38 12.89 3.68 5.25
CA SER A 38 11.49 3.68 5.70
C SER A 38 10.70 2.55 5.04
N MET A 39 10.89 2.32 3.74
CA MET A 39 10.22 1.23 3.04
C MET A 39 10.78 -0.14 3.44
N ASP A 40 12.10 -0.29 3.56
CA ASP A 40 12.69 -1.54 4.04
C ASP A 40 12.19 -1.91 5.44
N ALA A 41 12.05 -0.92 6.34
CA ALA A 41 11.46 -1.11 7.65
C ALA A 41 10.00 -1.57 7.55
N PHE A 42 9.21 -0.95 6.67
CA PHE A 42 7.82 -1.34 6.42
C PHE A 42 7.70 -2.80 5.96
N TRP A 43 8.52 -3.22 4.98
CA TRP A 43 8.48 -4.57 4.39
C TRP A 43 9.10 -5.64 5.30
N THR A 44 9.91 -5.25 6.28
CA THR A 44 10.50 -6.17 7.26
C THR A 44 9.54 -6.47 8.41
N ASP A 45 8.66 -5.54 8.80
CA ASP A 45 7.74 -5.76 9.93
C ASP A 45 6.69 -6.83 9.58
N PRO A 46 6.70 -8.01 10.25
CA PRO A 46 5.73 -9.08 9.98
C PRO A 46 4.27 -8.66 10.17
N LYS A 47 4.01 -7.62 10.97
CA LYS A 47 2.64 -7.10 11.17
C LYS A 47 2.07 -6.50 9.90
N ASN A 48 2.94 -5.93 9.06
CA ASN A 48 2.53 -5.33 7.79
C ASN A 48 2.24 -6.39 6.72
N ARG A 49 2.69 -7.65 6.91
CA ARG A 49 2.38 -8.75 5.98
C ARG A 49 0.89 -8.93 5.71
N LYS A 50 0.07 -8.71 6.72
CA LYS A 50 -1.40 -8.76 6.60
C LYS A 50 -1.95 -7.71 5.64
N ILE A 51 -1.25 -6.59 5.46
CA ILE A 51 -1.67 -5.51 4.57
C ILE A 51 -1.47 -5.94 3.12
N TRP A 52 -0.29 -6.47 2.78
CA TRP A 52 -0.02 -6.87 1.39
C TRP A 52 -0.53 -8.25 0.99
N ASP A 53 -0.90 -9.10 1.96
CA ASP A 53 -1.63 -10.34 1.71
C ASP A 53 -3.16 -10.20 1.84
N SER A 54 -3.65 -8.98 2.10
CA SER A 54 -5.06 -8.71 2.31
C SER A 54 -5.92 -9.05 1.08
N PHE A 55 -7.16 -9.45 1.34
CA PHE A 55 -8.15 -9.68 0.29
C PHE A 55 -8.43 -8.39 -0.50
N GLU A 56 -8.47 -7.26 0.20
CA GLU A 56 -8.71 -5.94 -0.38
C GLU A 56 -7.61 -5.57 -1.39
N LEU A 57 -6.34 -5.81 -1.07
CA LEU A 57 -5.25 -5.51 -1.98
C LEU A 57 -5.25 -6.45 -3.20
N LYS A 58 -5.53 -7.74 -3.00
CA LYS A 58 -5.70 -8.70 -4.10
C LYS A 58 -6.82 -8.28 -5.05
N LYS A 59 -7.97 -7.87 -4.50
CA LYS A 59 -9.10 -7.34 -5.26
C LYS A 59 -8.77 -6.05 -5.99
N PHE A 60 -7.96 -5.17 -5.37
CA PHE A 60 -7.47 -3.96 -6.01
C PHE A 60 -6.69 -4.28 -7.29
N TYR A 61 -5.73 -5.22 -7.26
CA TYR A 61 -4.98 -5.60 -8.47
C TYR A 61 -5.84 -6.23 -9.57
N GLN A 62 -6.86 -7.02 -9.18
CA GLN A 62 -7.85 -7.53 -10.13
C GLN A 62 -8.62 -6.39 -10.81
N ILE A 63 -9.09 -5.41 -10.04
CA ILE A 63 -9.82 -4.24 -10.57
C ILE A 63 -8.92 -3.44 -11.52
N ILE A 64 -7.65 -3.20 -11.16
CA ILE A 64 -6.73 -2.48 -12.03
C ILE A 64 -6.50 -3.23 -13.34
N THR A 65 -6.28 -4.54 -13.28
CA THR A 65 -6.08 -5.36 -14.48
C THR A 65 -7.32 -5.40 -15.37
N GLN A 66 -8.51 -5.48 -14.76
CA GLN A 66 -9.77 -5.41 -15.50
C GLN A 66 -9.98 -4.03 -16.14
N LEU A 67 -9.65 -2.94 -15.44
CA LEU A 67 -9.73 -1.59 -15.98
C LEU A 67 -8.86 -1.43 -17.22
N VAL A 68 -7.66 -2.01 -17.23
CA VAL A 68 -6.78 -2.01 -18.41
C VAL A 68 -7.47 -2.67 -19.61
N LYS A 69 -8.12 -3.83 -19.40
CA LYS A 69 -8.91 -4.53 -20.42
C LYS A 69 -10.09 -3.70 -20.90
N ASP A 70 -10.86 -3.13 -19.97
CA ASP A 70 -12.06 -2.34 -20.26
C ASP A 70 -11.74 -1.07 -21.06
N LYS A 71 -10.52 -0.53 -20.91
CA LYS A 71 -10.01 0.60 -21.69
C LYS A 71 -9.44 0.20 -23.04
N GLY A 72 -9.42 -1.10 -23.37
CA GLY A 72 -8.93 -1.61 -24.65
C GLY A 72 -7.40 -1.61 -24.78
N TYR A 73 -6.67 -1.54 -23.67
CA TYR A 73 -5.21 -1.66 -23.71
C TYR A 73 -4.81 -3.14 -23.82
N ASP A 74 -4.22 -3.49 -24.97
CA ASP A 74 -3.66 -4.82 -25.18
C ASP A 74 -2.19 -4.88 -24.75
N LEU A 75 -1.92 -5.66 -23.70
CA LEU A 75 -0.59 -5.85 -23.15
C LEU A 75 0.13 -7.10 -23.71
N ASN A 76 -0.53 -7.88 -24.58
CA ASN A 76 0.06 -9.09 -25.17
C ASN A 76 1.28 -8.76 -26.04
N GLY A 77 2.35 -9.54 -25.88
CA GLY A 77 3.63 -9.35 -26.56
C GLY A 77 4.35 -8.04 -26.22
N LYS A 78 3.87 -7.26 -25.25
CA LYS A 78 4.49 -6.00 -24.82
C LYS A 78 5.53 -6.22 -23.73
N LYS A 79 6.46 -5.27 -23.61
CA LYS A 79 7.35 -5.16 -22.45
C LYS A 79 6.70 -4.25 -21.42
N ILE A 80 6.57 -4.69 -20.18
CA ILE A 80 5.87 -3.96 -19.12
C ILE A 80 6.88 -3.57 -18.04
N LEU A 81 6.82 -2.32 -17.61
CA LEU A 81 7.58 -1.81 -16.46
C LEU A 81 6.60 -1.39 -15.37
N ASP A 82 6.80 -1.90 -14.16
CA ASP A 82 6.14 -1.47 -12.94
C ASP A 82 7.15 -0.73 -12.05
N ALA A 83 6.98 0.59 -11.91
CA ALA A 83 7.88 1.45 -11.15
C ALA A 83 7.31 1.67 -9.74
N GLY A 84 8.05 1.22 -8.72
CA GLY A 84 7.53 1.04 -7.37
C GLY A 84 6.74 -0.26 -7.25
N CYS A 85 7.28 -1.36 -7.78
CA CYS A 85 6.53 -2.61 -7.91
C CYS A 85 6.27 -3.32 -6.57
N GLY A 86 6.91 -2.89 -5.47
CA GLY A 86 6.87 -3.59 -4.19
C GLY A 86 7.25 -5.06 -4.36
N THR A 87 6.34 -5.98 -4.02
CA THR A 87 6.51 -7.43 -4.18
C THR A 87 6.17 -7.96 -5.58
N GLY A 88 5.91 -7.09 -6.56
CA GLY A 88 5.58 -7.48 -7.93
C GLY A 88 4.14 -7.99 -8.12
N SER A 89 3.27 -7.80 -7.13
CA SER A 89 1.90 -8.34 -7.15
C SER A 89 1.10 -7.92 -8.39
N LEU A 90 1.18 -6.65 -8.81
CA LEU A 90 0.47 -6.19 -10.01
C LEU A 90 0.91 -6.94 -11.27
N LEU A 91 2.22 -7.15 -11.45
CA LEU A 91 2.77 -7.90 -12.57
C LEU A 91 2.28 -9.36 -12.59
N ILE A 92 2.09 -9.97 -11.42
CA ILE A 92 1.48 -11.32 -11.31
C ILE A 92 0.05 -11.31 -11.84
N TYR A 93 -0.77 -10.30 -11.48
CA TYR A 93 -2.14 -10.21 -11.98
C TYR A 93 -2.21 -9.90 -13.47
N ILE A 94 -1.30 -9.06 -13.98
CA ILE A 94 -1.18 -8.81 -15.42
C ILE A 94 -0.89 -10.12 -16.17
N ASN A 95 0.05 -10.94 -15.68
CA ASN A 95 0.40 -12.22 -16.31
C ASN A 95 -0.71 -13.28 -16.26
N LYS A 96 -1.73 -13.11 -15.43
CA LYS A 96 -2.90 -14.01 -15.41
C LYS A 96 -3.88 -13.69 -16.54
N GLU A 97 -3.89 -12.45 -17.01
CA GLU A 97 -4.90 -11.94 -17.95
C GLU A 97 -4.31 -11.61 -19.33
N PHE A 98 -2.98 -11.50 -19.42
CA PHE A 98 -2.24 -11.16 -20.61
C PHE A 98 -1.00 -12.05 -20.74
N GLU A 99 -0.41 -12.04 -21.93
CA GLU A 99 0.86 -12.69 -22.27
C GLU A 99 1.93 -11.64 -22.65
N PRO A 100 2.47 -10.87 -21.69
CA PRO A 100 3.53 -9.92 -21.97
C PRO A 100 4.79 -10.63 -22.49
N LYS A 101 5.55 -9.94 -23.35
CA LYS A 101 6.86 -10.42 -23.81
C LYS A 101 7.89 -10.45 -22.68
N ALA A 102 7.83 -9.47 -21.77
CA ALA A 102 8.69 -9.38 -20.60
C ALA A 102 8.10 -8.42 -19.57
N ASN A 103 8.34 -8.70 -18.30
CA ASN A 103 7.98 -7.82 -17.19
C ASN A 103 9.25 -7.36 -16.46
N PHE A 104 9.26 -6.09 -16.10
CA PHE A 104 10.31 -5.44 -15.32
C PHE A 104 9.64 -4.80 -14.10
N GLY A 105 10.16 -5.09 -12.91
CA GLY A 105 9.75 -4.41 -11.68
C GLY A 105 10.94 -3.63 -11.13
N TYR A 106 10.74 -2.35 -10.86
CA TYR A 106 11.71 -1.53 -10.14
C TYR A 106 11.16 -1.17 -8.76
N GLU A 107 11.97 -1.44 -7.75
CA GLU A 107 11.66 -1.13 -6.37
C GLU A 107 12.98 -0.81 -5.68
N PHE A 108 12.99 0.28 -4.91
CA PHE A 108 14.19 0.71 -4.22
C PHE A 108 14.34 -0.02 -2.88
N SER A 109 13.24 -0.51 -2.29
CA SER A 109 13.28 -1.40 -1.13
C SER A 109 13.82 -2.78 -1.48
N LYS A 110 15.03 -3.07 -1.02
CA LYS A 110 15.64 -4.41 -1.13
C LYS A 110 14.77 -5.47 -0.45
N LYS A 111 14.09 -5.12 0.64
CA LYS A 111 13.21 -6.04 1.37
C LYS A 111 11.95 -6.40 0.60
N ALA A 112 11.32 -5.43 -0.07
CA ALA A 112 10.19 -5.69 -0.95
C ALA A 112 10.56 -6.64 -2.09
N LEU A 113 11.71 -6.40 -2.74
CA LEU A 113 12.23 -7.27 -3.81
C LEU A 113 12.53 -8.68 -3.30
N GLY A 114 13.10 -8.82 -2.11
CA GLY A 114 13.32 -10.12 -1.48
C GLY A 114 12.02 -10.91 -1.26
N ASN A 115 10.96 -10.23 -0.84
CA ASN A 115 9.64 -10.83 -0.61
C ASN A 115 8.86 -11.16 -1.90
N CYS A 116 9.33 -10.69 -3.07
CA CYS A 116 8.73 -10.99 -4.37
C CYS A 116 8.72 -12.52 -4.65
N LEU A 117 9.80 -13.21 -4.27
CA LEU A 117 9.96 -14.65 -4.51
C LEU A 117 8.98 -15.52 -3.71
N ASP A 118 8.57 -15.06 -2.52
CA ASP A 118 7.62 -15.77 -1.64
C ASP A 118 6.15 -15.63 -2.09
N THR A 119 5.86 -14.75 -3.05
CA THR A 119 4.49 -14.50 -3.53
C THR A 119 4.11 -15.40 -4.71
N ILE A 120 5.08 -16.16 -5.23
CA ILE A 120 4.94 -17.08 -6.38
C ILE A 120 4.71 -18.54 -5.93
N SER A 121 4.96 -18.86 -4.65
CA SER A 121 4.72 -20.17 -4.03
C SER A 121 3.31 -20.30 -3.45
#